data_AF-A0A8T5FX45-F1
#
_entry.id   AF-A0A8T5FX45-F1
#
_cell.length_a   1.000
_cell.length_b   1.000
_cell.length_c   1.000
_cell.angle_alpha   90.00
_cell.angle_beta   90.00
_cell.angle_gamma   90.00
#
_symmetry.space_group_name_H-M   'P 1'
#
loop_
_entity.id
_entity.type
_entity.pdbx_description
1 polymer ?
#
loop_
_entity_poly.entity_id
_entity_poly.type
_entity_poly.pdbx_seq_one_letter_code
_entity_poly.pdbx_strand_id
1 'polypeptide(L)'
;MLEIIFIIALVSLVIGSISDLKTYEIPDWLNFSLIAVGVGVNAIYSLSTQNYIYIIECLVGLAFSVALAYLMFYTGQWGGGDSKMIMGLGAIIGLPFKITYMSFLSYFYINIAFIGALYGFIWIISYLLFNLKKVFKRTKLKLKKTKLVRYIVYGFTIISIALVYFMPESAIDPIFKYFAYSMIFFIFSTFFIWVVVKSIEEVCMIKKVAPEKLTEGDWIVKDIKIDGKRICGPKDLGIERKQIDQLIKFKKQKKITYVTIKNGIPFVPSFLFAFVYTIIFNNIIFLSMIV
;
A
#
# COMPACT_ATOMS: atom_id res chain seq x y z
N MET A 1 2.60 -21.76 -22.27
CA MET A 1 3.23 -20.43 -22.08
C MET A 1 2.61 -19.69 -20.89
N LEU A 2 1.29 -19.48 -20.87
CA LEU A 2 0.59 -18.90 -19.72
C LEU A 2 0.92 -19.61 -18.40
N GLU A 3 1.00 -20.93 -18.39
CA GLU A 3 1.42 -21.71 -17.22
C GLU A 3 2.83 -21.37 -16.75
N ILE A 4 3.81 -21.26 -17.65
CA ILE A 4 5.19 -20.90 -17.32
C ILE A 4 5.25 -19.48 -16.76
N ILE A 5 4.55 -18.54 -17.40
CA ILE A 5 4.43 -17.14 -16.94
C ILE A 5 3.84 -17.10 -15.53
N PHE A 6 2.75 -17.84 -15.27
CA PHE A 6 2.11 -17.88 -13.96
C PHE A 6 2.97 -18.55 -12.90
N ILE A 7 3.72 -19.61 -13.25
CA ILE A 7 4.67 -20.25 -12.32
C ILE A 7 5.78 -19.27 -11.94
N ILE A 8 6.39 -18.58 -12.92
CA ILE A 8 7.46 -17.60 -12.65
C ILE A 8 6.93 -16.44 -11.81
N ALA A 9 5.75 -15.91 -12.13
CA ALA A 9 5.11 -14.85 -11.36
C ALA A 9 4.80 -15.31 -9.93
N LEU A 10 4.24 -16.50 -9.76
CA LEU A 10 3.92 -17.08 -8.45
C LEU A 10 5.18 -17.29 -7.60
N VAL A 11 6.23 -17.88 -8.17
CA VAL A 11 7.52 -18.07 -7.48
C VAL A 11 8.11 -16.72 -7.07
N SER A 12 8.07 -15.73 -7.95
CA SER A 12 8.57 -14.39 -7.65
C SER A 12 7.77 -13.72 -6.53
N LEU A 13 6.44 -13.85 -6.55
CA LEU A 13 5.56 -13.36 -5.48
C LEU A 13 5.79 -14.08 -4.15
N VAL A 14 6.06 -15.39 -4.16
CA VAL A 14 6.38 -16.16 -2.95
C VAL A 14 7.72 -15.69 -2.36
N ILE A 15 8.78 -15.61 -3.18
CA ILE A 15 10.09 -15.12 -2.73
C ILE A 15 9.97 -13.68 -2.21
N GLY A 16 9.27 -12.82 -2.96
CA GLY A 16 9.00 -11.44 -2.57
C GLY A 16 8.25 -11.34 -1.25
N SER A 17 7.20 -12.14 -1.07
CA SER A 17 6.40 -12.18 0.17
C SER A 17 7.23 -12.63 1.38
N ILE A 18 8.08 -13.65 1.20
CA ILE A 18 8.95 -14.15 2.27
C ILE A 18 9.98 -13.09 2.66
N SER A 19 10.59 -12.42 1.68
CA SER A 19 11.53 -11.33 1.93
C SER A 19 10.85 -10.17 2.63
N ASP A 20 9.73 -9.70 2.09
CA ASP A 20 8.99 -8.55 2.62
C ASP A 20 8.51 -8.78 4.07
N LEU A 21 8.00 -9.96 4.39
CA LEU A 21 7.61 -10.32 5.77
C LEU A 21 8.80 -10.38 6.75
N LYS A 22 10.01 -10.72 6.27
CA LYS A 22 11.21 -10.88 7.12
C LYS A 22 12.01 -9.60 7.26
N THR A 23 12.16 -8.85 6.18
CA THR A 23 13.08 -7.70 6.08
C THR A 23 12.37 -6.39 5.80
N TYR A 24 11.07 -6.38 5.49
CA TYR A 24 10.33 -5.21 4.99
C TYR A 24 10.88 -4.68 3.65
N GLU A 25 11.60 -5.53 2.91
CA GLU A 25 12.22 -5.17 1.65
C GLU A 25 12.10 -6.30 0.63
N ILE A 26 11.99 -5.89 -0.63
CA ILE A 26 12.07 -6.78 -1.78
C ILE A 26 13.43 -6.60 -2.43
N PRO A 27 14.20 -7.68 -2.67
CA PRO A 27 15.49 -7.56 -3.32
C PRO A 27 15.34 -7.04 -4.75
N ASP A 28 16.14 -6.03 -5.10
CA ASP A 28 16.10 -5.44 -6.44
C ASP A 28 16.41 -6.44 -7.55
N TRP A 29 17.30 -7.41 -7.28
CA TRP A 29 17.60 -8.48 -8.23
C TRP A 29 16.35 -9.28 -8.59
N LEU A 30 15.41 -9.48 -7.66
CA LEU A 30 14.18 -10.24 -7.94
C LEU A 30 13.28 -9.46 -8.90
N ASN A 31 13.07 -8.17 -8.63
CA ASN A 31 12.22 -7.31 -9.45
C ASN A 31 12.78 -7.12 -10.86
N PHE A 32 14.07 -6.78 -10.97
CA PHE A 32 14.70 -6.57 -12.28
C PHE A 32 14.85 -7.88 -13.06
N SER A 33 15.10 -9.01 -12.39
CA SER A 33 15.09 -10.32 -13.04
C SER A 33 13.69 -10.66 -13.58
N LEU A 34 12.62 -10.34 -12.85
CA LEU A 34 11.25 -10.59 -13.31
C LEU A 34 10.92 -9.79 -14.57
N ILE A 35 11.35 -8.53 -14.65
CA ILE A 35 11.21 -7.71 -15.87
C ILE A 35 11.99 -8.35 -17.03
N ALA A 36 13.27 -8.66 -16.80
CA ALA A 36 14.14 -9.22 -17.84
C ALA A 36 13.64 -10.57 -18.37
N VAL A 37 13.22 -11.47 -17.45
CA VAL A 37 12.62 -12.76 -17.79
C VAL A 37 11.29 -12.57 -18.51
N GLY A 38 10.45 -11.63 -18.07
CA GLY A 38 9.18 -11.33 -18.73
C GLY A 38 9.35 -10.89 -20.18
N VAL A 39 10.26 -9.95 -20.43
CA VAL A 39 10.60 -9.51 -21.79
C VAL A 39 11.22 -10.65 -22.60
N GLY A 40 12.16 -11.40 -22.02
CA GLY A 40 12.85 -12.50 -22.68
C GLY A 40 11.90 -13.63 -23.11
N VAL A 41 11.03 -14.10 -22.21
CA VAL A 41 10.05 -15.16 -22.50
C VAL A 41 9.08 -14.73 -23.59
N ASN A 42 8.56 -13.50 -23.52
CA ASN A 42 7.65 -12.97 -24.54
C ASN A 42 8.35 -12.78 -25.90
N ALA A 43 9.62 -12.37 -25.91
CA ALA A 43 10.41 -12.24 -27.14
C ALA A 43 10.68 -13.61 -27.78
N ILE A 44 11.14 -14.60 -27.01
CA ILE A 44 11.37 -15.97 -27.50
C ILE A 44 10.08 -16.53 -28.10
N TYR A 45 8.95 -16.34 -27.42
CA TYR A 45 7.68 -16.84 -27.92
C TYR A 45 7.20 -16.10 -29.17
N SER A 46 7.37 -14.78 -29.21
CA SER A 46 7.06 -13.97 -30.39
C SER A 46 7.82 -14.46 -31.63
N LEU A 47 9.12 -14.76 -31.47
CA LEU A 47 9.95 -15.32 -32.52
C LEU A 47 9.53 -16.75 -32.90
N SER A 48 9.26 -17.60 -31.92
CA SER A 48 8.85 -19.00 -32.15
C SER A 48 7.50 -19.13 -32.86
N THR A 49 6.60 -18.18 -32.65
CA THR A 49 5.24 -18.18 -33.24
C THR A 49 5.11 -17.24 -34.44
N GLN A 50 6.18 -16.52 -34.80
CA GLN A 50 6.19 -15.46 -35.81
C GLN A 50 5.09 -14.40 -35.61
N ASN A 51 4.71 -14.17 -34.35
CA ASN A 51 3.64 -13.26 -33.99
C ASN A 51 4.15 -12.18 -33.03
N TYR A 52 4.20 -10.94 -33.53
CA TYR A 52 4.67 -9.78 -32.77
C TYR A 52 3.72 -9.33 -31.67
N ILE A 53 2.50 -9.87 -31.59
CA ILE A 53 1.53 -9.46 -30.58
C ILE A 53 2.05 -9.70 -29.16
N TYR A 54 2.75 -10.81 -28.92
CA TYR A 54 3.22 -11.16 -27.57
C TYR A 54 4.23 -10.16 -27.01
N ILE A 55 5.15 -9.66 -27.84
CA ILE A 55 6.10 -8.65 -27.39
C ILE A 55 5.43 -7.28 -27.24
N ILE A 56 4.45 -6.95 -28.08
CA ILE A 56 3.66 -5.72 -27.94
C ILE A 56 2.87 -5.74 -26.64
N GLU A 57 2.16 -6.83 -26.34
CA GLU A 57 1.37 -7.00 -25.11
C GLU A 57 2.25 -6.95 -23.86
N CYS A 58 3.45 -7.54 -23.90
CA CYS A 58 4.47 -7.42 -22.86
C CYS A 58 4.86 -5.95 -22.61
N LEU A 59 5.20 -5.20 -23.67
CA LEU A 59 5.61 -3.81 -23.57
C LEU A 59 4.47 -2.90 -23.09
N VAL A 60 3.25 -3.13 -23.55
CA VAL A 60 2.06 -2.40 -23.10
C VAL A 60 1.77 -2.70 -21.63
N GLY A 61 1.85 -3.97 -21.22
CA GLY A 61 1.69 -4.39 -19.83
C GLY A 61 2.74 -3.77 -18.90
N LEU A 62 4.01 -3.77 -19.33
CA LEU A 62 5.09 -3.09 -18.60
C LEU A 62 4.84 -1.59 -18.52
N ALA A 63 4.52 -0.92 -19.63
CA ALA A 63 4.29 0.53 -19.64
C ALA A 63 3.13 0.94 -18.73
N PHE A 64 2.01 0.21 -18.79
CA PHE A 64 0.87 0.42 -17.90
C PHE A 64 1.26 0.24 -16.43
N SER A 65 2.02 -0.82 -16.13
CA SER A 65 2.41 -1.15 -14.77
C SER A 65 3.47 -0.20 -14.20
N VAL A 66 4.35 0.35 -15.04
CA VAL A 66 5.27 1.44 -14.69
C VAL A 66 4.50 2.71 -14.35
N ALA A 67 3.49 3.06 -15.15
CA ALA A 67 2.64 4.22 -14.87
C ALA A 67 1.92 4.08 -13.52
N LEU A 68 1.32 2.90 -13.27
CA LEU A 68 0.67 2.59 -12.00
C LEU A 68 1.65 2.60 -10.83
N ALA A 69 2.83 2.00 -11.00
CA ALA A 69 3.86 1.92 -9.98
C ALA A 69 4.39 3.30 -9.58
N TYR A 70 4.59 4.21 -10.54
CA TYR A 70 4.97 5.59 -10.25
C TYR A 70 3.85 6.37 -9.55
N LEU A 71 2.60 6.22 -10.01
CA LEU A 71 1.45 6.84 -9.35
C LEU A 71 1.41 6.45 -7.87
N MET A 72 1.51 5.16 -7.58
CA MET A 72 1.42 4.64 -6.20
C MET A 72 2.64 4.99 -5.35
N PHE A 73 3.82 5.04 -5.95
CA PHE A 73 5.05 5.45 -5.25
C PHE A 73 5.04 6.93 -4.89
N TYR A 74 4.75 7.83 -5.84
CA TYR A 74 4.76 9.27 -5.58
C TYR A 74 3.57 9.75 -4.74
N THR A 75 2.47 8.99 -4.70
CA THR A 75 1.36 9.23 -3.77
C THR A 75 1.61 8.63 -2.37
N GLY A 76 2.73 7.92 -2.18
CA GLY A 76 3.12 7.31 -0.92
C GLY A 76 2.23 6.13 -0.48
N GLN A 77 1.51 5.51 -1.41
CA GLN A 77 0.66 4.34 -1.12
C GLN A 77 1.48 3.05 -1.03
N TRP A 78 2.48 2.90 -1.90
CA TRP A 78 3.34 1.73 -1.99
C TRP A 78 4.81 2.09 -1.90
N GLY A 79 5.59 1.16 -1.35
CA GLY A 79 7.05 1.28 -1.28
C GLY A 79 7.71 1.05 -2.64
N GLY A 80 8.99 1.44 -2.76
CA GLY A 80 9.74 1.22 -3.99
C GLY A 80 9.84 -0.26 -4.40
N GLY A 81 9.92 -1.17 -3.43
CA GLY A 81 9.86 -2.61 -3.67
C GLY A 81 8.56 -3.04 -4.33
N ASP A 82 7.42 -2.76 -3.70
CA ASP A 82 6.08 -3.10 -4.19
C ASP A 82 5.85 -2.58 -5.61
N SER A 83 6.22 -1.32 -5.85
CA SER A 83 6.12 -0.67 -7.16
C SER A 83 6.94 -1.37 -8.23
N LYS A 84 8.19 -1.73 -7.93
CA LYS A 84 9.06 -2.47 -8.87
C LYS A 84 8.54 -3.90 -9.15
N MET A 85 7.95 -4.57 -8.15
CA MET A 85 7.32 -5.88 -8.35
C MET A 85 6.17 -5.80 -9.35
N ILE A 86 5.33 -4.76 -9.26
CA ILE A 86 4.24 -4.52 -10.22
C ILE A 86 4.76 -4.29 -11.65
N MET A 87 5.87 -3.58 -11.81
CA MET A 87 6.52 -3.44 -13.12
C MET A 87 6.90 -4.80 -13.71
N GLY A 88 7.53 -5.67 -12.90
CA GLY A 88 7.89 -7.03 -13.31
C GLY A 88 6.68 -7.91 -13.66
N LEU A 89 5.62 -7.86 -12.84
CA LEU A 89 4.38 -8.59 -13.11
C LEU A 89 3.70 -8.11 -14.39
N GLY A 90 3.69 -6.80 -14.64
CA GLY A 90 3.21 -6.22 -15.88
C GLY A 90 3.96 -6.71 -17.12
N ALA A 91 5.29 -6.79 -17.04
CA ALA A 91 6.12 -7.28 -18.14
C ALA A 91 5.90 -8.77 -18.42
N ILE A 92 5.83 -9.61 -17.39
CA ILE A 92 5.73 -11.06 -17.60
C ILE A 92 4.32 -11.50 -18.01
N ILE A 93 3.27 -10.88 -17.45
CA ILE A 93 1.87 -11.21 -17.76
C ILE A 93 1.43 -10.58 -19.08
N GLY A 94 1.86 -9.33 -19.34
CA GLY A 94 1.42 -8.57 -20.51
C GLY A 94 -0.02 -8.03 -20.38
N LEU A 95 -0.34 -7.08 -21.26
CA LEU A 95 -1.70 -6.52 -21.39
C LEU A 95 -2.15 -6.63 -22.85
N PRO A 96 -3.24 -7.36 -23.13
CA PRO A 96 -3.73 -7.53 -24.49
C PRO A 96 -4.15 -6.20 -25.11
N PHE A 97 -3.73 -5.97 -26.36
CA PHE A 97 -4.01 -4.72 -27.07
C PHE A 97 -5.50 -4.55 -27.42
N LYS A 98 -6.20 -5.67 -27.68
CA LYS A 98 -7.64 -5.67 -27.95
C LYS A 98 -8.41 -5.71 -26.65
N ILE A 99 -9.02 -4.57 -26.29
CA ILE A 99 -9.90 -4.42 -25.12
C ILE A 99 -11.29 -5.01 -25.43
N THR A 100 -11.37 -6.30 -25.74
CA THR A 100 -12.67 -6.98 -25.92
C THR A 100 -13.19 -7.48 -24.58
N TYR A 101 -12.30 -7.92 -23.70
CA TYR A 101 -12.60 -8.36 -22.34
C TYR A 101 -11.54 -7.84 -21.37
N MET A 102 -11.89 -7.77 -20.08
CA MET A 102 -10.92 -7.49 -19.02
C MET A 102 -9.85 -8.57 -19.02
N SER A 103 -8.58 -8.16 -19.09
CA SER A 103 -7.45 -9.08 -19.09
C SER A 103 -7.19 -9.65 -17.70
N PHE A 104 -6.41 -10.73 -17.64
CA PHE A 104 -5.93 -11.27 -16.36
C PHE A 104 -5.20 -10.21 -15.52
N LEU A 105 -4.32 -9.40 -16.14
CA LEU A 105 -3.60 -8.33 -15.46
C LEU A 105 -4.56 -7.27 -14.87
N SER A 106 -5.62 -6.93 -15.61
CA SER A 106 -6.65 -6.01 -15.15
C SER A 106 -7.41 -6.55 -13.94
N TYR A 107 -7.86 -7.82 -14.01
CA TYR A 107 -8.50 -8.48 -12.88
C TYR A 107 -7.58 -8.59 -11.67
N PHE A 108 -6.32 -8.92 -11.89
CA PHE A 108 -5.31 -8.99 -10.85
C PHE A 108 -5.16 -7.66 -10.12
N TYR A 109 -5.08 -6.53 -10.82
CA TYR A 109 -4.99 -5.22 -10.17
C TYR A 109 -6.25 -4.81 -9.42
N ILE A 110 -7.43 -5.15 -9.94
CA ILE A 110 -8.69 -4.97 -9.20
C ILE A 110 -8.66 -5.81 -7.91
N ASN A 111 -8.27 -7.08 -8.02
CA ASN A 111 -8.19 -7.98 -6.88
C ASN A 111 -7.13 -7.54 -5.86
N ILE A 112 -5.99 -6.96 -6.29
CA ILE A 112 -5.01 -6.33 -5.39
C ILE A 112 -5.65 -5.21 -4.60
N ALA A 113 -6.47 -4.35 -5.20
CA ALA A 113 -7.11 -3.26 -4.47
C ALA A 113 -8.02 -3.78 -3.35
N PHE A 114 -8.84 -4.81 -3.63
CA PHE A 114 -9.74 -5.40 -2.64
C PHE A 114 -9.00 -6.23 -1.57
N ILE A 115 -8.18 -7.19 -1.99
CA ILE A 115 -7.45 -8.08 -1.08
C ILE A 115 -6.38 -7.30 -0.30
N GLY A 116 -5.73 -6.32 -0.94
CA GLY A 116 -4.80 -5.41 -0.29
C GLY A 116 -5.46 -4.56 0.79
N ALA A 117 -6.67 -4.05 0.55
CA ALA A 117 -7.44 -3.34 1.58
C ALA A 117 -7.79 -4.25 2.76
N LEU A 118 -8.25 -5.47 2.49
CA LEU A 118 -8.53 -6.47 3.53
C LEU A 118 -7.27 -6.85 4.32
N TYR A 119 -6.16 -7.08 3.63
CA TYR A 119 -4.88 -7.41 4.24
C TYR A 119 -4.39 -6.28 5.15
N GLY A 120 -4.40 -5.04 4.67
CA GLY A 120 -4.03 -3.86 5.47
C GLY A 120 -4.93 -3.69 6.70
N PHE A 121 -6.23 -3.93 6.54
CA PHE A 121 -7.19 -3.89 7.65
C PHE A 121 -6.89 -4.96 8.72
N ILE A 122 -6.67 -6.22 8.31
CA ILE A 122 -6.30 -7.32 9.20
C ILE A 122 -4.99 -7.00 9.94
N TRP A 123 -4.01 -6.42 9.25
CA TRP A 123 -2.73 -6.05 9.84
C TRP A 123 -2.88 -4.95 10.90
N ILE A 124 -3.67 -3.91 10.62
CA ILE A 124 -3.97 -2.83 11.57
C ILE A 124 -4.71 -3.36 12.80
N ILE A 125 -5.69 -4.26 12.62
CA ILE A 125 -6.38 -4.93 13.74
C ILE A 125 -5.39 -5.73 14.56
N SER A 126 -4.53 -6.51 13.92
CA SER A 126 -3.51 -7.31 14.61
C SER A 126 -2.63 -6.42 15.49
N TYR A 127 -2.14 -5.29 14.95
CA TYR A 127 -1.37 -4.31 15.70
C TYR A 127 -2.13 -3.70 16.88
N LEU A 128 -3.42 -3.40 16.70
CA LEU A 128 -4.28 -2.91 17.78
C LEU A 128 -4.40 -3.96 18.90
N LEU A 129 -4.69 -5.22 18.56
CA LEU A 129 -4.91 -6.29 19.54
C LEU A 129 -3.63 -6.58 20.35
N PHE A 130 -2.47 -6.71 19.69
CA PHE A 130 -1.21 -6.99 20.38
C PHE A 130 -0.71 -5.83 21.27
N ASN A 131 -1.16 -4.59 21.02
CA ASN A 131 -0.69 -3.40 21.74
C ASN A 131 -1.83 -2.60 22.40
N LEU A 132 -2.97 -3.24 22.68
CA LEU A 132 -4.23 -2.59 23.05
C LEU A 132 -4.06 -1.54 24.15
N LYS A 133 -3.37 -1.87 25.24
CA LYS A 133 -3.14 -0.94 26.37
C LYS A 133 -2.35 0.31 25.97
N LYS A 134 -1.29 0.13 25.17
CA LYS A 134 -0.42 1.23 24.71
C LYS A 134 -1.17 2.11 23.71
N VAL A 135 -1.86 1.50 22.76
CA VAL A 135 -2.66 2.21 21.75
C VAL A 135 -3.79 2.98 22.43
N PHE A 136 -4.54 2.37 23.35
CA PHE A 136 -5.62 3.04 24.07
C PHE A 136 -5.14 4.26 24.87
N LYS A 137 -4.01 4.14 25.58
CA LYS A 137 -3.39 5.26 26.28
C LYS A 137 -3.04 6.39 25.31
N ARG A 138 -2.49 6.05 24.13
CA ARG A 138 -2.13 7.02 23.09
C ARG A 138 -3.36 7.68 22.47
N THR A 139 -4.39 6.93 22.14
CA THR A 139 -5.68 7.41 21.64
C THR A 139 -6.31 8.40 22.61
N LYS A 140 -6.33 8.09 23.92
CA LYS A 140 -6.86 9.00 24.95
C LYS A 140 -6.09 10.32 25.00
N LEU A 141 -4.76 10.28 24.92
CA LEU A 141 -3.94 11.49 24.85
C LEU A 141 -4.21 12.31 23.59
N LYS A 142 -4.39 11.64 22.44
CA LYS A 142 -4.63 12.30 21.16
C LYS A 142 -6.01 12.98 21.13
N LEU A 143 -7.05 12.30 21.61
CA LEU A 143 -8.39 12.88 21.78
C LEU A 143 -8.42 14.11 22.71
N LYS A 144 -7.58 14.13 23.75
CA LYS A 144 -7.42 15.31 24.62
C LYS A 144 -6.79 16.49 23.87
N LYS A 145 -5.82 16.23 22.99
CA LYS A 145 -5.18 17.28 22.18
C LYS A 145 -6.09 17.80 21.07
N THR A 146 -6.93 16.96 20.49
CA THR A 146 -7.86 17.33 19.42
C THR A 146 -9.25 17.71 19.94
N LYS A 147 -9.34 18.32 21.14
CA LYS A 147 -10.61 18.63 21.83
C LYS A 147 -11.53 19.53 21.00
N LEU A 148 -10.97 20.59 20.40
CA LEU A 148 -11.73 21.53 19.56
C LEU A 148 -12.35 20.83 18.35
N VAL A 149 -11.53 20.12 17.56
CA VAL A 149 -11.98 19.37 16.38
C VAL A 149 -13.08 18.37 16.75
N ARG A 150 -12.93 17.66 17.87
CA ARG A 150 -13.94 16.72 18.36
C ARG A 150 -15.28 17.40 18.64
N TYR A 151 -15.28 18.59 19.26
CA TYR A 151 -16.53 19.32 19.47
C TYR A 151 -17.14 19.85 18.18
N ILE A 152 -16.33 20.26 17.21
CA ILE A 152 -16.81 20.63 15.88
C ILE A 152 -17.50 19.45 15.22
N VAL A 153 -16.88 18.25 15.25
CA VAL A 153 -17.49 17.02 14.72
C VAL A 153 -18.81 16.72 15.42
N TYR A 154 -18.86 16.79 16.76
CA TYR A 154 -20.11 16.58 17.52
C TYR A 154 -21.20 17.60 17.14
N GLY A 155 -20.86 18.89 17.10
CA GLY A 155 -21.81 19.93 16.72
C GLY A 155 -22.33 19.73 15.30
N PHE A 156 -21.44 19.47 14.35
CA PHE A 156 -21.82 19.18 12.97
C PHE A 156 -22.73 17.96 12.87
N THR A 157 -22.39 16.85 13.54
CA THR A 157 -23.23 15.64 13.55
C THR A 157 -24.61 15.90 14.15
N ILE A 158 -24.70 16.63 15.27
CA ILE A 158 -26.00 16.96 15.90
C ILE A 158 -26.84 17.85 14.96
N ILE A 159 -26.24 18.87 14.36
CA ILE A 159 -26.91 19.75 13.40
C ILE A 159 -27.40 18.95 12.19
N SER A 160 -26.56 18.10 11.61
CA SER A 160 -26.94 17.25 10.48
C SER A 160 -28.08 16.29 10.81
N ILE A 161 -28.05 15.67 12.00
CA ILE A 161 -29.15 14.79 12.46
C ILE A 161 -30.44 15.60 12.61
N ALA A 162 -30.38 16.78 13.25
CA ALA A 162 -31.54 17.64 13.42
C ALA A 162 -32.13 18.08 12.06
N LEU A 163 -31.29 18.46 11.10
CA LEU A 163 -31.73 18.84 9.76
C LEU A 163 -32.47 17.70 9.05
N VAL A 164 -31.94 16.48 9.08
CA VAL A 164 -32.60 15.30 8.47
C VAL A 164 -33.89 14.93 9.22
N TYR A 165 -33.88 15.05 10.56
CA TYR A 165 -35.04 14.72 11.40
C TYR A 165 -36.22 15.68 11.20
N PHE A 166 -35.97 16.99 11.11
CA PHE A 166 -37.02 18.01 10.93
C PHE A 166 -37.49 18.17 9.47
N MET A 167 -36.90 17.45 8.51
CA MET A 167 -37.35 17.48 7.12
C MET A 167 -38.73 16.80 6.99
N PRO A 168 -39.76 17.50 6.45
CA PRO A 168 -41.09 16.93 6.27
C PRO A 168 -41.06 15.63 5.47
N GLU A 169 -41.92 14.67 5.81
CA GLU A 169 -42.05 13.42 5.05
C GLU A 169 -42.46 13.65 3.59
N SER A 170 -43.12 14.78 3.30
CA SER A 170 -43.45 15.19 1.92
C SER A 170 -42.24 15.68 1.11
N ALA A 171 -41.13 16.03 1.77
CA ALA A 171 -39.97 16.62 1.12
C ALA A 171 -38.91 15.59 0.72
N ILE A 172 -38.79 14.48 1.47
CA ILE A 172 -37.75 13.45 1.26
C ILE A 172 -38.33 12.07 1.54
N ASP A 173 -38.16 11.17 0.57
CA ASP A 173 -38.49 9.76 0.69
C ASP A 173 -37.71 9.10 1.87
N PRO A 174 -38.37 8.25 2.68
CA PRO A 174 -37.75 7.53 3.79
C PRO A 174 -36.40 6.86 3.48
N ILE A 175 -36.23 6.28 2.28
CA ILE A 175 -34.97 5.62 1.87
C ILE A 175 -33.82 6.63 1.86
N PHE A 176 -34.05 7.84 1.35
CA PHE A 176 -33.05 8.90 1.33
C PHE A 176 -32.73 9.42 2.73
N LYS A 177 -33.70 9.42 3.66
CA LYS A 177 -33.44 9.75 5.08
C LYS A 177 -32.50 8.72 5.72
N TYR A 178 -32.75 7.42 5.54
CA TYR A 178 -31.84 6.37 6.05
C TYR A 178 -30.44 6.47 5.43
N PHE A 179 -30.36 6.73 4.12
CA PHE A 179 -29.09 6.97 3.45
C PHE A 179 -28.35 8.17 4.08
N ALA A 180 -29.03 9.29 4.30
CA ALA A 180 -28.46 10.47 4.95
C ALA A 180 -27.93 10.14 6.36
N TYR A 181 -28.69 9.41 7.19
CA TYR A 181 -28.21 8.99 8.51
C TYR A 181 -26.96 8.11 8.43
N SER A 182 -26.89 7.19 7.47
CA SER A 182 -25.71 6.35 7.28
C SER A 182 -24.47 7.16 6.88
N MET A 183 -24.63 8.18 6.01
CA MET A 183 -23.56 9.11 5.64
C MET A 183 -23.10 9.95 6.83
N ILE A 184 -24.03 10.44 7.64
CA ILE A 184 -23.71 11.19 8.87
C ILE A 184 -22.90 10.31 9.83
N PHE A 185 -23.33 9.05 10.05
CA PHE A 185 -22.61 8.11 10.88
C PHE A 185 -21.22 7.79 10.33
N PHE A 186 -21.09 7.64 9.01
CA PHE A 186 -19.81 7.42 8.35
C PHE A 186 -18.86 8.61 8.59
N ILE A 187 -19.29 9.84 8.32
CA ILE A 187 -18.50 11.06 8.54
C ILE A 187 -18.08 11.17 10.01
N PHE A 188 -19.02 10.96 10.95
CA PHE A 188 -18.72 10.95 12.38
C PHE A 188 -17.63 9.92 12.73
N SER A 189 -17.76 8.70 12.23
CA SER A 189 -16.86 7.59 12.52
C SER A 189 -15.45 7.80 11.93
N THR A 190 -15.33 8.42 10.75
CA THR A 190 -14.02 8.64 10.10
C THR A 190 -13.03 9.40 10.97
N PHE A 191 -13.48 10.42 11.71
CA PHE A 191 -12.62 11.15 12.64
C PHE A 191 -12.05 10.24 13.73
N PHE A 192 -12.88 9.41 14.35
CA PHE A 192 -12.44 8.51 15.42
C PHE A 192 -11.53 7.40 14.90
N ILE A 193 -11.88 6.82 13.75
CA ILE A 193 -11.04 5.84 13.06
C ILE A 193 -9.66 6.46 12.76
N TRP A 194 -9.61 7.69 12.24
CA TRP A 194 -8.34 8.38 11.99
C TRP A 194 -7.51 8.56 13.27
N VAL A 195 -8.11 8.94 14.39
CA VAL A 195 -7.40 9.07 15.68
C VAL A 195 -6.83 7.71 16.13
N VAL A 196 -7.59 6.63 15.99
CA VAL A 196 -7.15 5.27 16.34
C VAL A 196 -6.02 4.81 15.43
N VAL A 197 -6.19 4.90 14.11
CA VAL A 197 -5.17 4.52 13.11
C VAL A 197 -3.87 5.28 13.35
N LYS A 198 -3.93 6.60 13.59
CA LYS A 198 -2.73 7.37 13.90
C LYS A 198 -2.11 7.04 15.27
N SER A 199 -2.89 6.53 16.21
CA SER A 199 -2.35 6.04 17.49
C SER A 199 -1.66 4.68 17.32
N ILE A 200 -2.19 3.81 16.45
CA ILE A 200 -1.55 2.54 16.06
C ILE A 200 -0.24 2.82 15.33
N GLU A 201 -0.22 3.73 14.36
CA GLU A 201 0.98 4.13 13.63
C GLU A 201 2.10 4.58 14.59
N GLU A 202 1.78 5.48 15.51
CA GLU A 202 2.77 6.02 16.45
C GLU A 202 3.30 5.00 17.47
N VAL A 203 2.51 3.97 17.79
CA VAL A 203 2.88 2.96 18.79
C VAL A 203 3.57 1.75 18.15
N CYS A 204 3.09 1.30 17.00
CA CYS A 204 3.47 0.02 16.40
C CYS A 204 4.43 0.18 15.19
N MET A 205 4.31 1.26 14.43
CA MET A 205 5.07 1.46 13.18
C MET A 205 6.30 2.36 13.38
N ILE A 206 6.24 3.32 14.31
CA ILE A 206 7.39 4.19 14.60
C ILE A 206 8.40 3.48 15.50
N LYS A 207 9.60 3.25 14.99
CA LYS A 207 10.68 2.54 15.70
C LYS A 207 11.97 3.36 15.73
N LYS A 208 12.75 3.16 16.78
CA LYS A 208 14.12 3.70 16.89
C LYS A 208 15.10 2.62 16.45
N VAL A 209 15.92 2.92 15.46
CA VAL A 209 16.86 1.99 14.84
C VAL A 209 18.24 2.64 14.80
N ALA A 210 19.29 1.84 14.96
CA ALA A 210 20.65 2.33 14.84
C ALA A 210 21.01 2.56 13.36
N PRO A 211 21.79 3.61 13.00
CA PRO A 211 22.22 3.88 11.62
C PRO A 211 22.72 2.70 10.79
N GLU A 212 23.37 1.70 11.39
CA GLU A 212 23.88 0.51 10.70
C GLU A 212 22.81 -0.50 10.31
N LYS A 213 21.63 -0.40 10.91
CA LYS A 213 20.47 -1.24 10.61
C LYS A 213 19.49 -0.55 9.66
N LEU A 214 19.81 0.68 9.23
CA LEU A 214 19.02 1.37 8.22
C LEU A 214 19.24 0.71 6.87
N THR A 215 18.18 0.66 6.10
CA THR A 215 18.21 0.18 4.73
C THR A 215 17.76 1.26 3.77
N GLU A 216 18.11 1.11 2.49
CA GLU A 216 17.83 2.13 1.49
C GLU A 216 16.33 2.20 1.22
N GLY A 217 15.76 3.41 1.30
CA GLY A 217 14.32 3.61 1.20
C GLY A 217 13.58 3.69 2.53
N ASP A 218 14.25 3.47 3.68
CA ASP A 218 13.63 3.65 5.00
C ASP A 218 13.03 5.06 5.17
N TRP A 219 11.79 5.13 5.69
CA TRP A 219 11.09 6.41 5.88
C TRP A 219 11.49 7.06 7.21
N ILE A 220 12.23 8.17 7.13
CA ILE A 220 12.67 8.94 8.30
C ILE A 220 11.52 9.82 8.83
N VAL A 221 11.17 9.69 10.12
CA VAL A 221 10.02 10.40 10.72
C VAL A 221 10.31 11.86 11.04
N LYS A 222 11.57 12.22 11.30
CA LYS A 222 11.98 13.55 11.75
C LYS A 222 13.20 14.04 10.99
N ASP A 223 13.26 15.34 10.70
CA ASP A 223 14.46 15.94 10.12
C ASP A 223 15.67 15.69 11.04
N ILE A 224 16.73 15.17 10.43
CA ILE A 224 18.03 14.97 11.07
C ILE A 224 18.96 16.07 10.57
N LYS A 225 19.33 16.96 11.48
CA LYS A 225 20.29 18.03 11.24
C LYS A 225 21.50 17.80 12.12
N ILE A 226 22.70 17.78 11.53
CA ILE A 226 23.97 17.63 12.23
C ILE A 226 24.84 18.81 11.81
N ASP A 227 25.40 19.52 12.80
CA ASP A 227 26.21 20.73 12.58
C ASP A 227 25.49 21.79 11.70
N GLY A 228 24.19 21.96 11.89
CA GLY A 228 23.36 22.92 11.13
C GLY A 228 22.95 22.45 9.73
N LYS A 229 23.54 21.38 9.19
CA LYS A 229 23.21 20.84 7.87
C LYS A 229 22.13 19.75 7.95
N ARG A 230 21.09 19.85 7.11
CA ARG A 230 20.08 18.79 6.96
C ARG A 230 20.70 17.60 6.22
N ILE A 231 20.64 16.42 6.83
CA ILE A 231 21.10 15.16 6.24
C ILE A 231 19.95 14.47 5.53
N CYS A 232 18.87 14.18 6.26
CA CYS A 232 17.67 13.53 5.75
C CYS A 232 16.45 13.89 6.60
N GLY A 233 15.25 13.58 6.14
CA GLY A 233 14.01 13.79 6.90
C GLY A 233 12.75 13.33 6.17
N PRO A 234 11.56 13.67 6.70
CA PRO A 234 10.28 13.11 6.24
C PRO A 234 9.84 13.57 4.86
N LYS A 235 10.50 14.58 4.28
CA LYS A 235 10.24 15.06 2.91
C LYS A 235 10.99 14.26 1.84
N ASP A 236 11.94 13.42 2.25
CA ASP A 236 12.67 12.58 1.32
C ASP A 236 11.81 11.34 1.02
N LEU A 237 11.85 10.82 -0.21
CA LEU A 237 11.08 9.64 -0.64
C LEU A 237 11.54 8.33 0.03
N GLY A 238 12.64 8.41 0.78
CA GLY A 238 13.32 7.33 1.45
C GLY A 238 14.77 7.76 1.70
N ILE A 239 15.44 7.14 2.66
CA ILE A 239 16.86 7.45 2.90
C ILE A 239 17.75 6.80 1.84
N GLU A 240 18.65 7.57 1.24
CA GLU A 240 19.63 7.09 0.26
C GLU A 240 20.82 6.42 0.93
N ARG A 241 21.49 5.51 0.21
CA ARG A 241 22.71 4.86 0.72
C ARG A 241 23.78 5.85 1.19
N LYS A 242 23.99 6.94 0.43
CA LYS A 242 24.97 8.00 0.80
C LYS A 242 24.63 8.67 2.12
N GLN A 243 23.34 8.87 2.41
CA GLN A 243 22.88 9.45 3.68
C GLN A 243 23.06 8.47 4.84
N ILE A 244 22.78 7.18 4.63
CA ILE A 244 23.03 6.12 5.62
C ILE A 244 24.52 6.10 6.01
N ASP A 245 25.43 6.11 5.03
CA ASP A 245 26.87 6.10 5.28
C ASP A 245 27.33 7.33 6.10
N GLN A 246 26.74 8.49 5.84
CA GLN A 246 26.98 9.70 6.64
C GLN A 246 26.49 9.53 8.09
N LEU A 247 25.29 8.99 8.30
CA LEU A 247 24.76 8.76 9.65
C LEU A 247 25.59 7.75 10.44
N ILE A 248 26.12 6.72 9.78
CA ILE A 248 27.04 5.76 10.40
C ILE A 248 28.34 6.46 10.84
N LYS A 249 28.91 7.34 10.00
CA LYS A 249 30.08 8.15 10.38
C LYS A 249 29.78 9.06 11.57
N PHE A 250 28.63 9.70 11.60
CA PHE A 250 28.23 10.56 12.73
C PHE A 250 27.96 9.78 14.01
N LYS A 251 27.50 8.54 13.93
CA LYS A 251 27.39 7.67 15.09
C LYS A 251 28.76 7.31 15.67
N LYS A 252 29.76 7.02 14.82
CA LYS A 252 31.14 6.82 15.28
C LYS A 252 31.69 8.06 16.01
N GLN A 253 31.26 9.26 15.61
CA GLN A 253 31.55 10.53 16.28
C GLN A 253 30.67 10.81 17.51
N LYS A 254 29.82 9.87 17.94
CA LYS A 254 28.84 10.01 19.03
C LYS A 254 27.83 11.16 18.89
N LYS A 255 27.65 11.69 17.67
CA LYS A 255 26.69 12.79 17.38
C LYS A 255 25.25 12.30 17.26
N ILE A 256 25.05 11.02 16.95
CA ILE A 256 23.74 10.37 16.85
C ILE A 256 23.83 8.94 17.34
N THR A 257 22.81 8.45 18.03
CA THR A 257 22.73 7.06 18.50
C THR A 257 21.65 6.27 17.77
N TYR A 258 20.48 6.89 17.59
CA TYR A 258 19.33 6.28 16.97
C TYR A 258 18.65 7.23 15.99
N VAL A 259 18.09 6.63 14.95
CA VAL A 259 17.24 7.27 13.95
C VAL A 259 15.82 6.75 14.14
N THR A 260 14.84 7.63 14.00
CA THR A 260 13.42 7.24 14.10
C THR A 260 12.88 7.00 12.70
N ILE A 261 12.54 5.74 12.43
CA ILE A 261 11.96 5.31 11.16
C ILE A 261 10.49 4.92 11.36
N LYS A 262 9.74 4.89 10.25
CA LYS A 262 8.39 4.35 10.20
C LYS A 262 8.39 3.08 9.36
N ASN A 263 8.21 1.93 9.99
CA ASN A 263 8.02 0.68 9.27
C ASN A 263 6.64 0.66 8.61
N GLY A 264 6.61 0.23 7.35
CA GLY A 264 5.36 -0.03 6.62
C GLY A 264 4.69 -1.34 7.02
N ILE A 265 3.64 -1.66 6.29
CA ILE A 265 3.02 -2.99 6.25
C ILE A 265 3.68 -3.72 5.08
N PRO A 266 4.21 -4.95 5.26
CA PRO A 266 4.73 -5.74 4.14
C PRO A 266 3.56 -6.09 3.20
N PHE A 267 3.53 -5.50 2.01
CA PHE A 267 2.34 -5.50 1.16
C PHE A 267 2.35 -6.57 0.07
N VAL A 268 3.51 -7.13 -0.30
CA VAL A 268 3.64 -8.17 -1.33
C VAL A 268 2.87 -9.45 -1.03
N PRO A 269 2.72 -9.89 0.24
CA PRO A 269 1.82 -11.00 0.56
C PRO A 269 0.38 -10.78 0.05
N SER A 270 -0.09 -9.53 0.02
CA SER A 270 -1.41 -9.22 -0.55
C SER A 270 -1.44 -9.39 -2.07
N PHE A 271 -0.33 -9.11 -2.77
CA PHE A 271 -0.20 -9.39 -4.20
C PHE A 271 -0.21 -10.89 -4.46
N LEU A 272 0.47 -11.67 -3.63
CA LEU A 272 0.43 -13.14 -3.73
C LEU A 272 -0.99 -13.68 -3.56
N PHE A 273 -1.71 -13.24 -2.52
CA PHE A 273 -3.11 -13.64 -2.32
C PHE A 273 -4.01 -13.20 -3.46
N ALA A 274 -3.86 -11.98 -3.96
CA ALA A 274 -4.60 -11.50 -5.11
C ALA A 274 -4.30 -12.29 -6.38
N PHE A 275 -3.04 -12.69 -6.60
CA PHE A 275 -2.65 -13.47 -7.76
C PHE A 275 -3.26 -14.87 -7.73
N VAL A 276 -3.15 -15.58 -6.59
CA VAL A 276 -3.78 -16.89 -6.38
C VAL A 276 -5.30 -16.79 -6.53
N TYR A 277 -5.92 -15.76 -5.96
CA TYR A 277 -7.35 -15.52 -6.11
C TYR A 277 -7.75 -15.31 -7.58
N THR A 278 -6.97 -14.51 -8.32
CA THR A 278 -7.23 -14.25 -9.75
C THR A 278 -7.12 -15.52 -10.58
N ILE A 279 -6.17 -16.42 -10.27
CA ILE A 279 -6.06 -17.72 -10.94
C ILE A 279 -7.31 -18.59 -10.71
N ILE A 280 -7.85 -18.60 -9.48
CA ILE A 280 -8.96 -19.50 -9.13
C ILE A 280 -10.31 -18.95 -9.59
N PHE A 281 -10.54 -17.64 -9.43
CA PHE A 281 -11.87 -17.04 -9.55
C PHE A 281 -11.99 -15.99 -10.66
N ASN A 282 -10.89 -15.62 -11.32
CA ASN A 282 -10.75 -14.45 -12.20
C ASN A 282 -11.08 -13.12 -11.49
N ASN A 283 -12.32 -12.86 -11.07
CA ASN A 283 -12.75 -11.59 -10.48
C ASN A 283 -13.59 -11.78 -9.20
N ILE A 284 -13.32 -10.96 -8.19
CA ILE A 284 -14.06 -10.90 -6.93
C ILE A 284 -15.54 -10.51 -7.11
N ILE A 285 -15.84 -9.72 -8.14
CA ILE A 285 -17.21 -9.25 -8.46
C ILE A 285 -18.10 -10.44 -8.87
N PHE A 286 -17.54 -11.49 -9.46
CA PHE A 286 -18.33 -12.65 -9.89
C PHE A 286 -18.88 -13.45 -8.69
N LEU A 287 -18.16 -13.45 -7.56
CA LEU A 287 -18.61 -14.11 -6.34
C LEU A 287 -19.80 -13.38 -5.70
N SER A 288 -19.83 -12.04 -5.75
CA SER A 288 -20.95 -11.23 -5.24
C SER A 288 -22.22 -11.28 -6.10
N MET A 289 -22.17 -11.91 -7.29
CA MET A 289 -23.36 -12.19 -8.10
C MET A 289 -23.90 -13.62 -7.89
N ILE A 290 -23.17 -14.47 -7.16
CA ILE A 290 -23.53 -15.87 -6.88
C ILE A 290 -24.09 -16.04 -5.45
N VAL A 291 -24.01 -14.99 -4.63
CA VAL A 291 -24.64 -14.89 -3.30
C VAL A 291 -25.79 -13.89 -3.38
#